data_AF-A0A6N6SLR5-F1
#
_entry.id   AF-A0A6N6SLR5-F1
#
_cell.length_a   1.000
_cell.length_b   1.000
_cell.length_c   1.000
_cell.angle_alpha   90.00
_cell.angle_beta   90.00
_cell.angle_gamma   90.00
#
_symmetry.space_group_name_H-M   'P 1'
#
loop_
_entity.id
_entity.type
_entity.pdbx_description
1 polymer ?
#
loop_
_entity_poly.entity_id
_entity_poly.type
_entity_poly.pdbx_seq_one_letter_code
_entity_poly.pdbx_strand_id
1 'polypeptide(L)'
;MIISESGLDFGPFQDSDLFHVEKSELYKKFKNKPKVAEFLVLHSTKTNQLLWIFEARTSNPKSSNSEDYLNYESEILEKWRNTFDIFVSVRIGRNSDDNGEVGKNLIQSKLSSVRFVFLLVITNAKADWLIPISNSIKTKLFAFCKIYNIFPEHIIVLSGDEVKKTGLVI
;
A
#
# COMPACT_ATOMS: atom_id res chain seq x y z
N MET A 1 -9.49 -13.46 5.12
CA MET A 1 -9.07 -13.51 3.70
C MET A 1 -7.56 -13.72 3.55
N ILE A 2 -7.14 -14.51 2.57
CA ILE A 2 -5.74 -14.58 2.08
C ILE A 2 -5.70 -13.85 0.73
N ILE A 3 -4.63 -13.10 0.46
CA ILE A 3 -4.42 -12.39 -0.80
C ILE A 3 -3.12 -12.89 -1.43
N SER A 4 -3.24 -13.60 -2.55
CA SER A 4 -2.09 -14.12 -3.30
C SER A 4 -1.61 -13.08 -4.31
N GLU A 5 -0.43 -12.49 -4.11
CA GLU A 5 0.17 -11.54 -5.04
C GLU A 5 1.69 -11.69 -5.14
N SER A 6 2.23 -11.52 -6.36
CA SER A 6 3.67 -11.64 -6.66
C SER A 6 4.35 -12.91 -6.09
N GLY A 7 3.63 -14.03 -6.08
CA GLY A 7 4.12 -15.33 -5.60
C GLY A 7 4.18 -15.48 -4.08
N LEU A 8 3.47 -14.63 -3.32
CA LEU A 8 3.34 -14.70 -1.87
C LEU A 8 1.86 -14.67 -1.46
N ASP A 9 1.53 -15.34 -0.35
CA ASP A 9 0.20 -15.35 0.23
C ASP A 9 0.15 -14.47 1.47
N PHE A 10 -0.49 -13.30 1.36
CA PHE A 10 -0.60 -12.32 2.44
C PHE A 10 -1.82 -12.58 3.34
N GLY A 11 -1.63 -12.50 4.65
CA GLY A 11 -2.68 -12.66 5.66
C GLY A 11 -2.44 -13.85 6.60
N PRO A 12 -3.50 -14.48 7.16
CA PRO A 12 -4.91 -14.15 6.95
C PRO A 12 -5.29 -12.79 7.55
N PHE A 13 -6.04 -11.98 6.78
CA PHE A 13 -6.63 -10.72 7.25
C PHE A 13 -8.10 -10.90 7.62
N GLN A 14 -8.60 -10.09 8.56
CA GLN A 14 -10.04 -10.01 8.80
C GLN A 14 -10.68 -9.11 7.75
N ASP A 15 -11.83 -9.51 7.20
CA ASP A 15 -12.53 -8.74 6.17
C ASP A 15 -12.97 -7.36 6.70
N SER A 16 -13.25 -7.25 8.00
CA SER A 16 -13.55 -5.98 8.67
C SER A 16 -12.39 -4.98 8.65
N ASP A 17 -11.16 -5.44 8.49
CA ASP A 17 -9.95 -4.60 8.46
C ASP A 17 -9.43 -4.36 7.05
N LEU A 18 -10.03 -4.95 6.03
CA LEU A 18 -9.48 -5.03 4.67
C LEU A 18 -10.26 -4.18 3.68
N PHE A 19 -9.55 -3.62 2.70
CA PHE A 19 -10.13 -3.11 1.46
C PHE A 19 -9.28 -3.58 0.27
N HIS A 20 -9.79 -4.53 -0.51
CA HIS A 20 -9.14 -5.08 -1.70
C HIS A 20 -9.37 -4.17 -2.91
N VAL A 21 -8.75 -3.00 -2.90
CA VAL A 21 -9.06 -1.90 -3.82
C VAL A 21 -9.01 -2.31 -5.29
N GLU A 22 -7.99 -3.05 -5.72
CA GLU A 22 -7.82 -3.43 -7.14
C GLU A 22 -8.97 -4.33 -7.65
N LYS A 23 -9.58 -5.10 -6.75
CA LYS A 23 -10.67 -6.05 -7.08
C LYS A 23 -12.07 -5.48 -6.80
N SER A 24 -12.15 -4.29 -6.21
CA SER A 24 -13.41 -3.66 -5.80
C SER A 24 -14.30 -3.18 -6.96
N GLU A 25 -15.61 -3.30 -6.80
CA GLU A 25 -16.62 -2.70 -7.66
C GLU A 25 -16.55 -1.17 -7.62
N LEU A 26 -16.25 -0.58 -6.46
CA LEU A 26 -15.98 0.86 -6.37
C LEU A 26 -14.88 1.29 -7.36
N TYR A 27 -13.75 0.58 -7.38
CA TYR A 27 -12.67 0.85 -8.32
C TYR A 27 -13.10 0.66 -9.78
N LYS A 28 -13.94 -0.34 -10.06
CA LYS A 28 -14.47 -0.60 -11.41
C LYS A 28 -15.36 0.52 -11.95
N LYS A 29 -15.99 1.34 -11.09
CA LYS A 29 -16.83 2.49 -11.48
C LYS A 29 -16.03 3.65 -12.10
N PHE A 30 -14.73 3.78 -11.82
CA PHE A 30 -13.93 4.90 -12.35
C PHE A 30 -13.70 4.78 -13.87
N LYS A 31 -14.07 5.83 -14.61
CA LYS A 31 -13.68 6.00 -16.02
C LYS A 31 -12.18 6.30 -16.08
N ASN A 32 -11.46 5.70 -17.04
CA ASN A 32 -10.00 5.79 -17.15
C ASN A 32 -9.30 5.38 -15.83
N LYS A 33 -9.58 4.13 -15.40
CA LYS A 33 -9.18 3.58 -14.10
C LYS A 33 -7.76 4.00 -13.68
N PRO A 34 -7.60 4.77 -12.58
CA PRO A 34 -6.28 5.11 -12.08
C PRO A 34 -5.53 3.84 -11.70
N LYS A 35 -4.19 3.82 -11.79
CA LYS A 35 -3.43 2.70 -11.23
C LYS A 35 -3.62 2.71 -9.71
N VAL A 36 -3.90 1.55 -9.12
CA VAL A 36 -4.07 1.38 -7.67
C VAL A 36 -3.15 0.27 -7.16
N ALA A 37 -2.86 0.32 -5.87
CA ALA A 37 -2.16 -0.72 -5.15
C ALA A 37 -3.09 -1.92 -4.94
N GLU A 38 -2.56 -3.02 -4.42
CA GLU A 38 -3.30 -4.28 -4.31
C GLU A 38 -4.46 -4.16 -3.31
N PHE A 39 -4.15 -3.74 -2.08
CA PHE A 39 -5.12 -3.63 -0.99
C PHE A 39 -4.66 -2.68 0.12
N LEU A 40 -5.58 -2.34 1.03
CA LEU A 40 -5.26 -1.72 2.31
C LEU A 40 -5.74 -2.60 3.45
N VAL A 41 -4.97 -2.64 4.55
CA VAL A 41 -5.37 -3.36 5.76
C VAL A 41 -5.12 -2.55 7.02
N LEU A 42 -6.10 -2.51 7.90
CA LEU A 42 -5.97 -1.95 9.24
C LEU A 42 -5.32 -2.97 10.16
N HIS A 43 -4.08 -2.73 10.54
CA HIS A 43 -3.35 -3.53 11.51
C HIS A 43 -3.38 -2.85 12.89
N SER A 44 -4.13 -3.44 13.82
CA SER A 44 -4.23 -2.93 15.19
C SER A 44 -3.26 -3.67 16.12
N THR A 45 -2.39 -2.91 16.79
CA THR A 45 -1.57 -3.38 17.91
C THR A 45 -2.21 -2.96 19.24
N LYS A 46 -1.67 -3.41 20.38
CA LYS A 46 -2.18 -3.02 21.71
C LYS A 46 -2.24 -1.50 21.93
N THR A 47 -1.36 -0.74 21.27
CA THR A 47 -1.18 0.71 21.52
C THR A 47 -1.34 1.59 20.29
N ASN A 48 -1.30 1.02 19.08
CA ASN A 48 -1.35 1.79 17.83
C ASN A 48 -2.22 1.10 16.78
N GLN A 49 -2.88 1.92 15.96
CA GLN A 49 -3.52 1.46 14.72
C GLN A 49 -2.67 1.91 13.53
N LEU A 50 -2.31 0.96 12.69
CA LEU A 50 -1.57 1.18 11.45
C LEU A 50 -2.49 0.87 10.28
N LEU A 51 -2.56 1.75 9.29
CA LEU A 51 -3.20 1.45 8.01
C LEU A 51 -2.10 1.21 6.99
N TRP A 52 -2.00 -0.03 6.53
CA TRP A 52 -1.03 -0.40 5.52
C TRP A 52 -1.64 -0.29 4.13
N ILE A 53 -0.97 0.45 3.25
CA ILE A 53 -1.26 0.54 1.82
C ILE A 53 -0.24 -0.36 1.12
N PHE A 54 -0.72 -1.44 0.53
CA PHE A 54 0.11 -2.57 0.13
C PHE A 54 0.29 -2.66 -1.38
N GLU A 55 1.55 -2.68 -1.83
CA GLU A 55 1.93 -2.99 -3.22
C GLU A 55 2.91 -4.18 -3.22
N ALA A 56 2.69 -5.14 -4.11
CA ALA A 56 3.59 -6.27 -4.29
C ALA A 56 4.11 -6.33 -5.73
N ARG A 57 5.40 -6.61 -5.89
CA ARG A 57 6.06 -6.79 -7.19
C ARG A 57 6.94 -8.03 -7.17
N THR A 58 7.00 -8.72 -8.31
CA THR A 58 7.90 -9.87 -8.44
C THR A 58 9.38 -9.42 -8.48
N SER A 59 9.68 -8.30 -9.16
CA SER A 59 11.05 -7.82 -9.36
C SER A 59 11.12 -6.31 -9.59
N ASN A 60 12.32 -5.74 -9.44
CA ASN A 60 12.68 -4.35 -9.71
C ASN A 60 13.62 -4.26 -10.94
N PRO A 61 13.58 -3.20 -11.78
CA PRO A 61 14.58 -3.02 -12.83
C PRO A 61 16.01 -3.01 -12.29
N LYS A 62 16.95 -3.60 -13.05
CA LYS A 62 18.34 -3.80 -12.63
C LYS A 62 19.18 -2.52 -12.59
N SER A 63 18.83 -1.53 -13.41
CA SER A 63 19.60 -0.28 -13.55
C SER A 63 18.81 0.89 -12.97
N SER A 64 19.28 1.44 -11.86
CA SER A 64 18.63 2.55 -11.14
C SER A 64 18.52 3.86 -11.93
N ASN A 65 19.28 3.99 -13.02
CA ASN A 65 19.32 5.20 -13.85
C ASN A 65 18.64 4.99 -15.22
N SER A 66 17.99 3.84 -15.41
CA SER A 66 17.22 3.58 -16.64
C SER A 66 15.87 4.27 -16.60
N GLU A 67 15.33 4.60 -17.78
CA GLU A 67 13.96 5.06 -17.93
C GLU A 67 12.96 4.07 -17.33
N ASP A 68 13.22 2.76 -17.49
CA ASP A 68 12.43 1.68 -16.89
C ASP A 68 12.34 1.80 -15.37
N TYR A 69 13.45 2.15 -14.70
CA TYR A 69 13.47 2.33 -13.25
C TYR A 69 12.69 3.56 -12.80
N LEU A 70 12.82 4.67 -13.54
CA LEU A 70 12.03 5.89 -13.26
C LEU A 70 10.53 5.65 -13.45
N ASN A 71 10.15 4.92 -14.50
CA ASN A 71 8.77 4.53 -14.77
C ASN A 71 8.22 3.57 -13.70
N TYR A 72 9.04 2.59 -13.29
CA TYR A 72 8.71 1.66 -12.22
C TYR A 72 8.42 2.38 -10.89
N GLU A 73 9.29 3.31 -10.48
CA GLU A 73 9.05 4.10 -9.27
C GLU A 73 7.83 5.00 -9.39
N SER A 74 7.65 5.65 -10.54
CA SER A 74 6.51 6.54 -10.79
C SER A 74 5.19 5.79 -10.69
N GLU A 75 5.16 4.55 -11.20
CA GLU A 75 3.99 3.68 -11.09
C GLU A 75 3.66 3.30 -9.64
N ILE A 76 4.65 2.95 -8.82
CA ILE A 76 4.43 2.65 -7.39
C ILE A 76 3.86 3.88 -6.67
N LEU A 77 4.45 5.04 -6.91
CA LEU A 77 4.02 6.30 -6.32
C LEU A 77 2.58 6.66 -6.71
N GLU A 78 2.24 6.48 -7.99
CA GLU A 78 0.89 6.66 -8.52
C GLU A 78 -0.09 5.70 -7.84
N LYS A 79 0.21 4.40 -7.83
CA LYS A 79 -0.62 3.37 -7.21
C LYS A 79 -0.93 3.68 -5.75
N TRP A 80 0.09 4.03 -4.97
CA TRP A 80 -0.07 4.36 -3.56
C TRP A 80 -0.89 5.62 -3.32
N ARG A 81 -0.62 6.71 -4.05
CA ARG A 81 -1.37 7.96 -3.89
C ARG A 81 -2.83 7.79 -4.29
N ASN A 82 -3.10 7.17 -5.44
CA ASN A 82 -4.46 6.92 -5.90
C ASN A 82 -5.22 6.02 -4.92
N THR A 83 -4.58 4.99 -4.38
CA THR A 83 -5.20 4.11 -3.37
C THR A 83 -5.54 4.87 -2.09
N PHE A 84 -4.60 5.69 -1.61
CA PHE A 84 -4.82 6.54 -0.45
C PHE A 84 -5.97 7.53 -0.70
N ASP A 85 -5.99 8.21 -1.84
CA ASP A 85 -7.01 9.19 -2.19
C ASP A 85 -8.39 8.54 -2.39
N ILE A 86 -8.46 7.36 -2.98
CA ILE A 86 -9.70 6.57 -3.07
C ILE A 86 -10.21 6.26 -1.67
N PHE A 87 -9.36 5.70 -0.79
CA PHE A 87 -9.76 5.40 0.59
C PHE A 87 -10.23 6.66 1.34
N VAL A 88 -9.46 7.75 1.27
CA VAL A 88 -9.85 9.03 1.89
C VAL A 88 -11.17 9.54 1.30
N SER A 89 -11.39 9.42 -0.01
CA SER A 89 -12.63 9.84 -0.67
C SER A 89 -13.86 9.07 -0.16
N VAL A 90 -13.73 7.78 0.12
CA VAL A 90 -14.77 6.98 0.79
C VAL A 90 -14.98 7.52 2.22
N ARG A 91 -13.89 7.71 2.96
CA ARG A 91 -13.92 8.15 4.37
C ARG A 91 -14.52 9.54 4.59
N ILE A 92 -14.41 10.44 3.61
CA ILE A 92 -15.02 11.78 3.66
C ILE A 92 -16.38 11.84 2.95
N GLY A 93 -16.92 10.70 2.52
CA GLY A 93 -18.27 10.60 1.94
C GLY A 93 -18.41 11.06 0.49
N ARG A 94 -17.30 11.22 -0.25
CA ARG A 94 -17.35 11.54 -1.69
C ARG A 94 -17.63 10.31 -2.56
N ASN A 95 -17.20 9.14 -2.10
CA ASN A 95 -17.44 7.84 -2.72
C ASN A 95 -18.03 6.86 -1.70
N SER A 96 -19.12 7.26 -1.04
CA SER A 96 -19.73 6.50 0.06
C SER A 96 -20.48 5.23 -0.38
N ASP A 97 -20.81 5.09 -1.66
CA ASP A 97 -21.41 3.89 -2.23
C ASP A 97 -20.32 2.87 -2.63
N ASP A 98 -19.67 2.33 -1.60
CA ASP A 98 -18.61 1.33 -1.70
C ASP A 98 -19.16 -0.12 -1.71
N ASN A 99 -20.48 -0.30 -1.77
CA ASN A 99 -21.16 -1.61 -1.68
C ASN A 99 -20.75 -2.45 -0.44
N GLY A 100 -20.22 -1.84 0.62
CA GLY A 100 -19.68 -2.56 1.77
C GLY A 100 -18.34 -3.27 1.52
N GLU A 101 -17.61 -2.89 0.47
CA GLU A 101 -16.30 -3.45 0.11
C GLU A 101 -15.16 -2.92 0.98
N VAL A 102 -15.35 -1.75 1.64
CA VAL A 102 -14.40 -1.25 2.63
C VAL A 102 -14.79 -1.82 4.00
N GLY A 103 -13.86 -2.55 4.61
CA GLY A 103 -14.06 -3.16 5.91
C GLY A 103 -14.60 -2.21 6.98
N LYS A 104 -15.52 -2.71 7.82
CA LYS A 104 -16.18 -1.90 8.84
C LYS A 104 -15.21 -1.20 9.80
N ASN A 105 -14.12 -1.85 10.21
CA ASN A 105 -13.13 -1.24 11.10
C ASN A 105 -12.35 -0.13 10.37
N LEU A 106 -12.09 -0.28 9.06
CA LEU A 106 -11.51 0.79 8.25
C LEU A 106 -12.41 2.01 8.22
N ILE A 107 -13.72 1.85 8.02
CA ILE A 107 -14.70 2.95 8.04
C ILE A 107 -14.78 3.62 9.42
N GLN A 108 -14.81 2.82 10.48
CA GLN A 108 -15.00 3.31 11.85
C GLN A 108 -13.74 3.87 12.51
N SER A 109 -12.55 3.55 11.99
CA SER A 109 -11.27 4.00 12.55
C SER A 109 -11.16 5.52 12.61
N LYS A 110 -10.60 6.07 13.70
CA LYS A 110 -10.33 7.50 13.81
C LYS A 110 -9.05 7.85 13.03
N LEU A 111 -9.19 8.37 11.81
CA LEU A 111 -8.05 8.64 10.92
C LEU A 111 -6.96 9.50 11.56
N SER A 112 -7.33 10.45 12.43
CA SER A 112 -6.35 11.31 13.12
C SER A 112 -5.43 10.56 14.09
N SER A 113 -5.76 9.32 14.47
CA SER A 113 -4.93 8.47 15.34
C SER A 113 -4.36 7.24 14.64
N VAL A 114 -4.72 7.02 13.37
CA VAL A 114 -4.19 5.93 12.55
C VAL A 114 -2.90 6.40 11.90
N ARG A 115 -1.86 5.57 11.95
CA ARG A 115 -0.61 5.83 11.22
C ARG A 115 -0.68 5.18 9.85
N PHE A 116 -0.51 5.98 8.80
CA PHE A 116 -0.42 5.44 7.44
C PHE A 116 0.98 4.88 7.18
N VAL A 117 1.03 3.65 6.67
CA VAL A 117 2.26 2.96 6.29
C VAL A 117 2.13 2.52 4.84
N PHE A 118 3.09 2.89 4.01
CA PHE A 118 3.15 2.50 2.61
C PHE A 118 4.17 1.38 2.49
N LEU A 119 3.71 0.20 2.09
CA LEU A 119 4.51 -1.03 2.11
C LEU A 119 4.63 -1.57 0.69
N LEU A 120 5.88 -1.66 0.21
CA LEU A 120 6.24 -2.27 -1.06
C LEU A 120 6.96 -3.57 -0.77
N VAL A 121 6.48 -4.68 -1.31
CA VAL A 121 7.19 -5.96 -1.28
C VAL A 121 7.71 -6.30 -2.66
N ILE A 122 9.00 -6.61 -2.75
CA ILE A 122 9.65 -7.05 -4.00
C ILE A 122 10.17 -8.47 -3.78
N THR A 123 9.44 -9.46 -4.27
CA THR A 123 9.65 -10.88 -3.92
C THR A 123 11.06 -11.37 -4.27
N ASN A 124 11.56 -11.05 -5.47
CA ASN A 124 12.86 -11.50 -5.96
C ASN A 124 13.92 -10.39 -5.91
N ALA A 125 14.03 -9.68 -4.79
CA ALA A 125 15.04 -8.64 -4.58
C ALA A 125 16.07 -9.04 -3.52
N LYS A 126 17.32 -8.62 -3.71
CA LYS A 126 18.36 -8.66 -2.67
C LYS A 126 18.25 -7.43 -1.77
N ALA A 127 18.62 -7.54 -0.50
CA ALA A 127 18.55 -6.43 0.47
C ALA A 127 19.25 -5.15 -0.04
N ASP A 128 20.44 -5.27 -0.63
CA ASP A 128 21.18 -4.11 -1.17
C ASP A 128 20.46 -3.41 -2.32
N TRP A 129 19.57 -4.11 -3.04
CA TRP A 129 18.77 -3.50 -4.12
C TRP A 129 17.63 -2.64 -3.60
N LEU A 130 17.24 -2.83 -2.34
CA LEU A 130 16.13 -2.12 -1.73
C LEU A 130 16.52 -0.72 -1.25
N ILE A 131 17.80 -0.52 -0.91
CA ILE A 131 18.28 0.77 -0.38
C ILE A 131 18.07 1.91 -1.39
N PRO A 132 18.50 1.81 -2.67
CA PRO A 132 18.32 2.88 -3.64
C PRO A 132 16.84 3.22 -3.87
N ILE A 133 16.00 2.20 -4.04
CA ILE A 133 14.56 2.40 -4.29
C ILE A 133 13.84 2.96 -3.06
N SER A 134 14.17 2.48 -1.86
CA SER A 134 13.59 3.02 -0.62
C SER A 134 13.91 4.51 -0.48
N ASN A 135 15.17 4.89 -0.71
CA ASN A 135 15.59 6.29 -0.62
C ASN A 135 14.93 7.18 -1.67
N SER A 136 14.87 6.71 -2.93
CA SER A 136 14.25 7.45 -4.03
C SER A 136 12.74 7.63 -3.80
N ILE A 137 12.01 6.57 -3.45
CA ILE A 137 10.57 6.64 -3.14
C ILE A 137 10.31 7.61 -1.97
N LYS A 138 11.08 7.52 -0.87
CA LYS A 138 10.97 8.43 0.27
C LYS A 138 11.17 9.89 -0.14
N THR A 139 12.16 10.14 -1.01
CA THR A 139 12.44 11.48 -1.54
C THR A 139 11.26 12.00 -2.37
N LYS A 140 10.73 11.17 -3.29
CA LYS A 140 9.61 11.54 -4.16
C LYS A 140 8.28 11.68 -3.42
N LEU A 141 8.10 11.00 -2.28
CA LEU A 141 6.93 11.15 -1.40
C LEU A 141 7.08 12.26 -0.36
N PHE A 142 8.23 12.92 -0.24
CA PHE A 142 8.51 13.83 0.87
C PHE A 142 7.41 14.88 1.09
N ALA A 143 6.97 15.57 0.03
CA ALA A 143 5.92 16.58 0.13
C ALA A 143 4.57 15.98 0.56
N PHE A 144 4.19 14.83 -0.01
CA PHE A 144 2.98 14.10 0.38
C PHE A 144 3.03 13.70 1.86
N CYS A 145 4.15 13.12 2.31
CA CYS A 145 4.36 12.75 3.70
C CYS A 145 4.27 13.95 4.65
N LYS A 146 4.84 15.11 4.27
CA LYS A 146 4.74 16.34 5.06
C LYS A 146 3.30 16.83 5.21
N ILE A 147 2.50 16.78 4.14
CA ILE A 147 1.09 17.21 4.15
C ILE A 147 0.27 16.36 5.12
N TYR A 148 0.46 15.04 5.09
CA TYR A 148 -0.32 14.10 5.90
C TYR A 148 0.33 13.73 7.24
N ASN A 149 1.43 14.39 7.62
CA ASN A 149 2.21 14.08 8.81
C ASN A 149 2.62 12.59 8.91
N ILE A 150 3.05 12.02 7.79
CA ILE A 150 3.56 10.66 7.68
C ILE A 150 5.07 10.69 7.87
N PHE A 151 5.56 9.89 8.80
CA PHE A 151 7.00 9.76 9.05
C PHE A 151 7.67 8.93 7.94
N PRO A 152 8.89 9.30 7.47
CA PRO A 152 9.61 8.56 6.44
C PRO A 152 9.82 7.07 6.77
N GLU A 153 9.89 6.72 8.04
CA GLU A 153 10.01 5.34 8.55
C GLU A 153 8.78 4.49 8.27
N HIS A 154 7.63 5.12 7.98
CA HIS A 154 6.42 4.44 7.54
C HIS A 154 6.36 4.21 6.01
N ILE A 155 7.43 4.54 5.29
CA ILE A 155 7.62 4.13 3.89
C ILE A 155 8.58 2.94 3.90
N ILE A 156 8.02 1.74 3.78
CA ILE A 156 8.71 0.47 3.97
C ILE A 156 8.83 -0.25 2.64
N VAL A 157 10.04 -0.69 2.31
CA VAL A 157 10.32 -1.55 1.15
C VAL A 157 10.98 -2.82 1.66
N LEU A 158 10.38 -3.98 1.40
CA LEU A 158 10.87 -5.29 1.85
C LEU A 158 11.10 -6.22 0.67
N SER A 159 12.06 -7.11 0.83
CA SER A 159 12.21 -8.31 0.00
C SER A 159 11.20 -9.39 0.39
N GLY A 160 11.06 -10.42 -0.45
CA GLY A 160 10.29 -11.62 -0.12
C GLY A 160 10.75 -12.29 1.18
N ASP A 161 12.05 -12.33 1.45
CA ASP A 161 12.59 -12.94 2.66
C ASP A 161 12.37 -12.09 3.91
N GLU A 162 12.39 -10.77 3.79
CA GLU A 162 12.11 -9.87 4.91
C GLU A 162 10.63 -9.89 5.28
N VAL A 163 9.72 -9.87 4.31
CA VAL A 163 8.28 -9.87 4.62
C VAL A 163 7.85 -11.18 5.29
N LYS A 164 8.43 -12.33 4.95
CA LYS A 164 8.16 -13.61 5.63
C LYS A 164 8.48 -13.57 7.12
N LYS A 165 9.44 -12.76 7.54
CA LYS A 165 9.83 -12.59 8.96
C LYS A 165 8.85 -11.72 9.76
N THR A 166 7.95 -11.01 9.07
CA THR A 166 6.98 -10.10 9.70
C THR A 166 5.69 -10.79 10.14
N GLY A 167 5.48 -12.05 9.74
CA GLY A 167 4.22 -12.78 9.96
C GLY A 167 3.07 -12.31 9.08
N LEU A 168 3.36 -11.53 8.03
CA LEU A 168 2.36 -11.05 7.05
C LEU A 168 2.13 -11.98 5.89
N VAL A 169 3.03 -12.95 5.72
CA VAL A 169 2.95 -13.99 4.71
C VAL A 169 2.89 -15.33 5.43
N ILE A 170 2.07 -16.25 4.92
CA ILE A 170 1.94 -17.63 5.40
C ILE A 170 2.70 -18.63 4.54
#